data_AF-A0A7J6KHN6-F1
#
_entry.id   AF-A0A7J6KHN6-F1
#
_cell.length_a   1.000
_cell.length_b   1.000
_cell.length_c   1.000
_cell.angle_alpha   90.00
_cell.angle_beta   90.00
_cell.angle_gamma   90.00
#
_symmetry.space_group_name_H-M   'P 1'
#
loop_
_entity.id
_entity.type
_entity.pdbx_description
1 polymer ?
#
loop_
_entity_poly.entity_id
_entity_poly.type
_entity_poly.pdbx_seq_one_letter_code
_entity_poly.pdbx_strand_id
1 'polypeptide(L)'
;AAEADLREVLNIPDNFKVIFYQGGATLQFAGIPMNMMGEGKKADYIVTGQWSEKAAKEASKYGEVNIVANTKPEKFTRVPRMSEYKDKLSSDASYVYYCMNETVNGVEFDYVPDVGDKPLVCDMSSNFMSRPIDFSKFAVV
;
A
#
# COMPACT_ATOMS: atom_id res chain seq x y z
N ALA A 1 -11.51 -11.50 -21.64
CA ALA A 1 -10.98 -10.32 -22.34
C ALA A 1 -10.21 -9.47 -21.33
N ALA A 2 -10.84 -8.54 -20.61
CA ALA A 2 -10.13 -7.58 -19.74
C ALA A 2 -9.12 -8.18 -18.73
N GLU A 3 -9.46 -9.25 -18.00
CA GLU A 3 -8.48 -9.89 -17.09
C GLU A 3 -7.27 -10.46 -17.85
N ALA A 4 -7.50 -11.14 -18.98
CA ALA A 4 -6.42 -11.75 -19.76
C ALA A 4 -5.49 -10.67 -20.34
N ASP A 5 -6.07 -9.60 -20.88
CA ASP A 5 -5.31 -8.45 -21.41
C ASP A 5 -4.47 -7.81 -20.29
N LEU A 6 -5.03 -7.66 -19.09
CA LEU A 6 -4.30 -7.11 -17.94
C LEU A 6 -3.14 -8.01 -17.51
N ARG A 7 -3.37 -9.33 -17.46
CA ARG A 7 -2.33 -10.32 -17.14
C ARG A 7 -1.19 -10.29 -18.16
N GLU A 8 -1.52 -10.20 -19.45
CA GLU A 8 -0.55 -10.11 -20.53
C GLU A 8 0.28 -8.82 -20.44
N VAL A 9 -0.36 -7.66 -20.35
CA VAL A 9 0.32 -6.35 -20.35
C VAL A 9 1.23 -6.16 -19.14
N LEU A 10 0.80 -6.62 -17.96
CA LEU A 10 1.53 -6.44 -16.71
C LEU A 10 2.37 -7.65 -16.29
N ASN A 11 2.34 -8.75 -17.04
CA ASN A 11 2.96 -10.02 -16.65
C ASN A 11 2.51 -10.51 -15.26
N ILE A 12 1.20 -10.44 -14.98
CA ILE A 12 0.64 -10.85 -13.69
C ILE A 12 0.75 -12.38 -13.55
N PRO A 13 1.42 -12.91 -12.52
CA PRO A 13 1.60 -14.35 -12.36
C PRO A 13 0.29 -15.05 -11.95
N ASP A 14 0.21 -16.36 -12.20
CA ASP A 14 -1.00 -17.17 -11.98
C ASP A 14 -1.42 -17.28 -10.51
N ASN A 15 -0.47 -17.08 -9.58
CA ASN A 15 -0.73 -17.06 -8.14
C ASN A 15 -1.39 -15.75 -7.65
N PHE A 16 -1.51 -14.74 -8.50
CA PHE A 16 -2.27 -13.52 -8.22
C PHE A 16 -3.70 -13.63 -8.74
N LYS A 17 -4.65 -13.12 -7.95
CA LYS A 17 -6.04 -12.98 -8.36
C LYS A 17 -6.31 -11.54 -8.80
N VAL A 18 -6.89 -11.39 -9.99
CA VAL A 18 -7.35 -10.10 -10.51
C VAL A 18 -8.82 -9.98 -10.19
N ILE A 19 -9.24 -8.86 -9.59
CA ILE A 19 -10.63 -8.67 -9.19
C ILE A 19 -11.12 -7.28 -9.59
N PHE A 20 -12.29 -7.23 -10.22
CA PHE A 20 -12.96 -6.00 -10.59
C PHE A 20 -14.05 -5.68 -9.57
N TYR A 21 -13.87 -4.59 -8.81
CA TYR A 21 -14.78 -4.19 -7.73
C TYR A 21 -15.36 -2.80 -7.93
N GLN A 22 -16.53 -2.58 -7.34
CA GLN A 22 -17.14 -1.26 -7.21
C GLN A 22 -16.61 -0.54 -5.95
N GLY A 23 -16.98 0.74 -5.79
CA GLY A 23 -16.65 1.53 -4.59
C GLY A 23 -15.29 2.24 -4.61
N GLY A 24 -14.45 1.95 -5.62
CA GLY A 24 -13.15 2.60 -5.81
C GLY A 24 -12.14 2.33 -4.68
N ALA A 25 -10.99 2.99 -4.74
CA ALA A 25 -9.90 2.82 -3.77
C ALA A 25 -10.34 3.12 -2.33
N THR A 26 -11.21 4.12 -2.13
CA THR A 26 -11.72 4.49 -0.80
C THR A 26 -12.45 3.34 -0.11
N LEU A 27 -13.19 2.50 -0.86
CA LEU A 27 -13.79 1.30 -0.26
C LEU A 27 -12.72 0.30 0.19
N GLN A 28 -11.62 0.19 -0.54
CA GLN A 28 -10.52 -0.71 -0.20
C GLN A 28 -9.70 -0.25 1.00
N PHE A 29 -9.72 1.05 1.34
CA PHE A 29 -9.14 1.53 2.60
C PHE A 29 -9.79 0.87 3.84
N ALA A 30 -11.04 0.43 3.72
CA ALA A 30 -11.72 -0.41 4.70
C ALA A 30 -11.63 -1.91 4.35
N GLY A 31 -11.75 -2.26 3.07
CA GLY A 31 -11.73 -3.64 2.58
C GLY A 31 -10.45 -4.41 2.95
N ILE A 32 -9.28 -3.78 2.78
CA ILE A 32 -7.98 -4.36 3.11
C ILE A 32 -7.88 -4.71 4.60
N PRO A 33 -8.02 -3.78 5.55
CA PRO A 33 -7.89 -4.10 6.97
C PRO A 33 -8.92 -5.13 7.44
N MET A 34 -10.17 -5.07 6.96
CA MET A 34 -11.20 -6.07 7.31
C MET A 34 -10.84 -7.50 6.90
N ASN A 35 -10.03 -7.69 5.86
CA ASN A 35 -9.63 -9.02 5.38
C ASN A 35 -8.21 -9.41 5.85
N MET A 36 -7.29 -8.46 5.98
CA MET A 36 -5.87 -8.74 6.20
C MET A 36 -5.41 -8.57 7.65
N MET A 37 -6.05 -7.74 8.48
CA MET A 37 -5.62 -7.57 9.88
C MET A 37 -5.90 -8.80 10.75
N GLY A 38 -6.85 -9.65 10.35
CA GLY A 38 -7.19 -10.89 11.05
C GLY A 38 -7.38 -10.72 12.56
N GLU A 39 -6.92 -11.71 13.33
CA GLU A 39 -6.92 -11.65 14.80
C GLU A 39 -5.83 -10.72 15.37
N GLY A 40 -4.75 -10.49 14.62
CA GLY A 40 -3.64 -9.64 15.02
C GLY A 40 -4.03 -8.17 15.16
N LYS A 41 -5.07 -7.73 14.43
CA LYS A 41 -5.65 -6.38 14.51
C LYS A 41 -4.59 -5.27 14.47
N LYS A 42 -3.51 -5.45 13.69
CA LYS A 42 -2.41 -4.49 13.61
C LYS A 42 -1.80 -4.43 12.22
N ALA A 43 -1.55 -3.23 11.72
CA ALA A 43 -0.87 -3.00 10.45
C ALA A 43 0.03 -1.77 10.48
N ASP A 44 1.09 -1.81 9.68
CA ASP A 44 2.02 -0.70 9.53
C ASP A 44 1.66 0.16 8.32
N TYR A 45 1.77 1.48 8.44
CA TYR A 45 1.47 2.43 7.36
C TYR A 45 2.63 3.40 7.15
N ILE A 46 3.00 3.60 5.88
CA ILE A 46 3.91 4.66 5.44
C ILE A 46 3.06 5.81 4.90
N VAL A 47 3.04 6.94 5.61
CA VAL A 47 2.21 8.09 5.31
C VAL A 47 3.03 9.20 4.65
N THR A 48 2.83 9.36 3.34
CA THR A 48 3.56 10.32 2.48
C THR A 48 2.68 11.36 1.82
N GLY A 49 1.36 11.30 2.02
CA GLY A 49 0.43 12.27 1.44
C GLY A 49 -1.00 12.05 1.91
N GLN A 50 -1.95 12.69 1.20
CA GLN A 50 -3.35 12.68 1.59
C GLN A 50 -4.02 11.30 1.47
N TRP A 51 -3.62 10.45 0.52
CA TRP A 51 -4.26 9.15 0.32
C TRP A 51 -3.82 8.13 1.34
N SER A 52 -2.52 8.02 1.60
CA SER A 52 -1.98 7.19 2.68
C SER A 52 -2.49 7.62 4.06
N GLU A 53 -2.64 8.93 4.31
CA GLU A 53 -3.25 9.43 5.55
C GLU A 53 -4.72 9.00 5.69
N LYS A 54 -5.52 9.09 4.60
CA LYS A 54 -6.92 8.63 4.60
C LYS A 54 -7.01 7.12 4.79
N ALA A 55 -6.14 6.35 4.16
CA ALA A 55 -6.10 4.90 4.29
C ALA A 55 -5.76 4.48 5.73
N ALA A 56 -4.74 5.10 6.35
CA ALA A 56 -4.38 4.86 7.75
C ALA A 56 -5.52 5.23 8.71
N LYS A 57 -6.21 6.35 8.44
CA LYS A 57 -7.36 6.79 9.24
C LYS A 57 -8.55 5.84 9.12
N GLU A 58 -8.81 5.28 7.95
CA GLU A 58 -9.89 4.31 7.78
C GLU A 58 -9.56 2.98 8.45
N ALA A 59 -8.32 2.50 8.29
CA ALA A 59 -7.86 1.25 8.87
C ALA A 59 -7.88 1.23 10.41
N SER A 60 -7.67 2.38 11.06
CA SER A 60 -7.72 2.49 12.53
C SER A 60 -9.10 2.22 13.14
N LYS A 61 -10.15 2.15 12.32
CA LYS A 61 -11.49 1.69 12.75
C LYS A 61 -11.56 0.18 12.98
N TYR A 62 -10.61 -0.58 12.44
CA TYR A 62 -10.63 -2.05 12.42
C TYR A 62 -9.52 -2.69 13.26
N GLY A 63 -8.49 -1.92 13.63
CA GLY A 63 -7.37 -2.37 14.45
C GLY A 63 -6.39 -1.25 14.77
N GLU A 64 -5.26 -1.61 15.36
CA GLU A 64 -4.13 -0.74 15.59
C GLU A 64 -3.41 -0.41 14.27
N VAL A 65 -3.18 0.88 14.04
CA VAL A 65 -2.38 1.37 12.91
C VAL A 65 -1.11 1.99 13.45
N ASN A 66 0.03 1.38 13.14
CA ASN A 66 1.34 1.89 13.48
C ASN A 66 1.90 2.69 12.28
N ILE A 67 2.07 3.99 12.44
CA ILE A 67 2.61 4.85 11.39
C ILE A 67 4.15 4.81 11.46
N VAL A 68 4.77 3.96 10.64
CA VAL A 68 6.23 3.72 10.67
C VAL A 68 7.03 4.83 10.02
N ALA A 69 6.42 5.58 9.12
CA ALA A 69 6.95 6.84 8.60
C ALA A 69 5.82 7.83 8.32
N ASN A 70 6.07 9.10 8.60
CA ASN A 70 5.12 10.18 8.38
C ASN A 70 5.85 11.45 7.91
N THR A 71 5.66 11.85 6.65
CA THR A 71 6.27 13.07 6.10
C THR A 71 5.34 14.29 6.17
N LYS A 72 4.21 14.19 6.88
CA LYS A 72 3.28 15.30 7.13
C LYS A 72 3.92 16.52 7.81
N PRO A 73 4.82 16.37 8.83
CA PRO A 73 5.52 17.51 9.41
C PRO A 73 6.34 18.31 8.40
N GLU A 74 6.78 17.66 7.32
CA GLU A 74 7.52 18.25 6.20
C GLU A 74 6.60 18.62 5.03
N LYS A 75 5.29 18.71 5.28
CA LYS A 75 4.24 19.06 4.31
C LYS A 75 4.15 18.10 3.12
N PHE A 76 4.50 16.82 3.31
CA PHE A 76 4.43 15.79 2.27
C PHE A 76 5.24 16.15 1.02
N THR A 77 6.49 16.59 1.20
CA THR A 77 7.36 17.03 0.10
C THR A 77 8.38 15.99 -0.36
N ARG A 78 8.37 14.80 0.26
CA ARG A 78 9.28 13.70 -0.03
C ARG A 78 8.70 12.35 0.40
N VAL A 79 9.30 11.28 -0.12
CA VAL A 79 9.19 9.93 0.42
C VAL A 79 10.27 9.70 1.50
N PRO A 80 10.02 8.86 2.52
CA PRO A 80 11.04 8.48 3.49
C PRO A 80 12.15 7.67 2.82
N ARG A 81 13.30 7.53 3.47
CA ARG A 81 14.33 6.52 3.16
C ARG A 81 14.10 5.29 4.03
N MET A 82 14.63 4.13 3.61
CA MET A 82 14.54 2.88 4.37
C MET A 82 15.00 3.01 5.82
N SER A 83 16.08 3.75 6.08
CA SER A 83 16.60 4.01 7.43
C SER A 83 15.62 4.73 8.36
N GLU A 84 14.59 5.38 7.82
CA GLU A 84 13.62 6.15 8.63
C GLU A 84 12.46 5.29 9.15
N TYR A 85 12.19 4.13 8.54
CA TYR A 85 11.07 3.26 8.90
C TYR A 85 11.45 1.82 9.27
N LYS A 86 12.59 1.28 8.78
CA LYS A 86 12.94 -0.14 8.93
C LYS A 86 12.88 -0.66 10.38
N ASP A 87 13.38 0.14 11.33
CA ASP A 87 13.47 -0.24 12.75
C ASP A 87 12.16 0.03 13.51
N LYS A 88 11.16 0.60 12.83
CA LYS A 88 9.82 0.89 13.36
C LYS A 88 8.77 -0.10 12.85
N LEU A 89 9.13 -0.96 11.90
CA LEU A 89 8.25 -2.02 11.42
C LEU A 89 7.93 -2.98 12.57
N SER A 90 6.64 -3.18 12.81
CA SER A 90 6.16 -4.04 13.89
C SER A 90 6.35 -5.50 13.52
N SER A 91 6.96 -6.31 14.38
CA SER A 91 7.17 -7.74 14.12
C SER A 91 5.87 -8.53 13.96
N ASP A 92 4.77 -8.01 14.53
CA ASP A 92 3.42 -8.56 14.53
C ASP A 92 2.45 -7.83 13.58
N ALA A 93 2.95 -6.94 12.70
CA ALA A 93 2.09 -6.32 11.70
C ALA A 93 1.58 -7.35 10.68
N SER A 94 0.27 -7.33 10.43
CA SER A 94 -0.37 -8.24 9.47
C SER A 94 -0.06 -7.88 8.02
N TYR A 95 0.20 -6.59 7.76
CA TYR A 95 0.70 -6.08 6.49
C TYR A 95 1.34 -4.70 6.69
N VAL A 96 2.06 -4.25 5.66
CA VAL A 96 2.54 -2.88 5.52
C VAL A 96 1.83 -2.22 4.33
N TYR A 97 1.33 -1.00 4.51
CA TYR A 97 0.65 -0.24 3.46
C TYR A 97 1.45 1.00 3.06
N TYR A 98 1.48 1.29 1.76
CA TYR A 98 1.89 2.59 1.24
C TYR A 98 1.10 2.97 -0.02
N CYS A 99 1.03 4.27 -0.29
CA CYS A 99 0.54 4.80 -1.57
C CYS A 99 1.75 5.12 -2.44
N MET A 100 1.85 4.51 -3.62
CA MET A 100 3.04 4.68 -4.46
C MET A 100 3.14 6.09 -5.04
N ASN A 101 2.01 6.68 -5.43
CA ASN A 101 1.94 8.02 -6.00
C ASN A 101 0.82 8.86 -5.36
N GLU A 102 1.22 9.83 -4.56
CA GLU A 102 0.34 10.75 -3.83
C GLU A 102 -0.06 11.93 -4.72
N THR A 103 -1.18 11.81 -5.44
CA THR A 103 -1.58 12.78 -6.47
C THR A 103 -1.78 14.21 -5.98
N VAL A 104 -2.23 14.38 -4.74
CA VAL A 104 -2.48 15.72 -4.19
C VAL A 104 -1.17 16.43 -3.86
N ASN A 105 -0.12 15.67 -3.53
CA ASN A 105 1.16 16.19 -3.08
C ASN A 105 2.25 16.15 -4.16
N GLY A 106 2.04 15.39 -5.23
CA GLY A 106 3.02 15.24 -6.31
C GLY A 106 4.28 14.50 -5.86
N VAL A 107 4.11 13.52 -4.97
CA VAL A 107 5.20 12.71 -4.42
C VAL A 107 5.00 11.26 -4.82
N GLU A 108 6.02 10.68 -5.45
CA GLU A 108 6.01 9.30 -5.92
C GLU A 108 7.24 8.55 -5.39
N PHE A 109 7.04 7.30 -4.99
CA PHE A 109 8.13 6.39 -4.67
C PHE A 109 8.85 5.94 -5.95
N ASP A 110 10.16 6.15 -5.99
CA ASP A 110 11.06 5.62 -7.02
C ASP A 110 11.59 4.20 -6.68
N TYR A 111 11.15 3.64 -5.55
CA TYR A 111 11.52 2.30 -5.08
C TYR A 111 10.32 1.59 -4.43
N VAL A 112 10.38 0.26 -4.31
CA VAL A 112 9.41 -0.52 -3.52
C VAL A 112 9.94 -0.63 -2.08
N PRO A 113 9.17 -0.24 -1.05
CA PRO A 113 9.61 -0.35 0.35
C PRO A 113 10.03 -1.78 0.72
N ASP A 114 11.18 -1.90 1.38
CA ASP A 114 11.64 -3.18 1.92
C ASP A 114 11.02 -3.40 3.30
N VAL A 115 10.16 -4.40 3.40
CA VAL A 115 9.40 -4.73 4.61
C VAL A 115 9.74 -6.11 5.18
N GLY A 116 10.82 -6.73 4.67
CA GLY A 116 11.16 -8.12 4.94
C GLY A 116 10.08 -9.09 4.44
N ASP A 117 9.75 -10.09 5.24
CA ASP A 117 8.79 -11.14 4.87
C ASP A 117 7.31 -10.75 5.08
N LYS A 118 7.02 -9.49 5.42
CA LYS A 118 5.65 -9.03 5.67
C LYS A 118 4.89 -8.79 4.36
N PRO A 119 3.57 -9.07 4.31
CA PRO A 119 2.74 -8.71 3.17
C PRO A 119 2.78 -7.20 2.90
N LEU A 120 3.11 -6.82 1.67
CA LEU A 120 3.11 -5.42 1.22
C LEU A 120 1.85 -5.11 0.42
N VAL A 121 1.11 -4.08 0.85
CA VAL A 121 -0.06 -3.55 0.17
C VAL A 121 0.29 -2.20 -0.43
N CYS A 122 0.05 -2.06 -1.73
CA CYS A 122 0.35 -0.84 -2.47
C CYS A 122 -0.92 -0.25 -3.06
N ASP A 123 -1.17 1.04 -2.83
CA ASP A 123 -2.16 1.80 -3.60
C ASP A 123 -1.47 2.43 -4.82
N MET A 124 -1.78 1.88 -5.99
CA MET A 124 -1.31 2.35 -7.30
C MET A 124 -2.38 3.11 -8.10
N SER A 125 -3.44 3.62 -7.45
CA SER A 125 -4.62 4.19 -8.14
C SER A 125 -4.30 5.23 -9.23
N SER A 126 -3.18 5.93 -9.11
CA SER A 126 -2.80 7.06 -9.97
C SER A 126 -1.57 6.80 -10.84
N ASN A 127 -0.96 5.63 -10.74
CA ASN A 127 0.21 5.25 -11.52
C ASN A 127 0.23 3.77 -11.94
N PHE A 128 -0.86 3.02 -11.71
CA PHE A 128 -1.03 1.65 -12.19
C PHE A 128 -0.86 1.62 -13.72
N MET A 129 -0.14 0.61 -14.23
CA MET A 129 0.23 0.47 -15.65
C MET A 129 1.12 1.59 -16.22
N SER A 130 1.65 2.52 -15.42
CA SER A 130 2.60 3.53 -15.91
C SER A 130 4.01 2.98 -16.17
N ARG A 131 4.35 1.83 -15.56
CA ARG A 131 5.65 1.16 -15.62
C ARG A 131 5.48 -0.34 -15.30
N PRO A 132 6.48 -1.20 -15.58
CA PRO A 132 6.45 -2.60 -15.16
C PRO A 132 6.31 -2.74 -13.63
N ILE A 133 5.58 -3.77 -13.19
CA ILE A 133 5.35 -4.07 -11.78
C ILE A 133 5.95 -5.45 -11.48
N ASP A 134 6.84 -5.52 -10.48
CA ASP A 134 7.31 -6.79 -9.93
C ASP A 134 6.30 -7.30 -8.89
N PHE A 135 5.32 -8.10 -9.34
CA PHE A 135 4.29 -8.66 -8.49
C PHE A 135 4.84 -9.53 -7.35
N SER A 136 6.08 -10.05 -7.45
CA SER A 136 6.67 -10.85 -6.36
C SER A 136 6.91 -10.05 -5.07
N LYS A 137 6.89 -8.70 -5.15
CA LYS A 137 7.08 -7.80 -4.00
C LYS A 137 5.80 -7.48 -3.24
N PHE A 138 4.64 -7.81 -3.79
CA PHE A 138 3.35 -7.34 -3.27
C PHE A 138 2.48 -8.50 -2.82
N ALA A 139 1.59 -8.23 -1.87
CA ALA A 139 0.44 -9.09 -1.60
C ALA A 139 -0.83 -8.52 -2.26
N VAL A 140 -0.93 -7.19 -2.34
CA VAL A 140 -2.03 -6.45 -2.97
C VAL A 140 -1.47 -5.23 -3.70
N VAL A 141 -1.99 -4.95 -4.89
CA VAL A 141 -1.69 -3.80 -5.75
C VAL A 141 -3.00 -3.13 -6.16
#